data_AF-A0A8T2C620-F1
#
_entry.id   AF-A0A8T2C620-F1
#
_cell.length_a   1.000
_cell.length_b   1.000
_cell.length_c   1.000
_cell.angle_alpha   90.00
_cell.angle_beta   90.00
_cell.angle_gamma   90.00
#
_symmetry.space_group_name_H-M   'P 1'
#
loop_
_entity.id
_entity.type
_entity.pdbx_description
1 polymer ?
#
loop_
_entity_poly.entity_id
_entity_poly.type
_entity_poly.pdbx_seq_one_letter_code
_entity_poly.pdbx_strand_id
1 'polypeptide(L)' 'MANVGNTSGSTRFEELCREITQLNDEIQNLVREDVLLNHPIGGRPDFGAIEKSKKKLTDKRMKLEELEKRKEVMKETPQ' A
#
# COMPACT_ATOMS: atom_id res chain seq x y z
N MET A 1 -26.90 22.92 23.49
CA MET A 1 -26.80 23.16 22.04
C MET A 1 -26.34 21.87 21.40
N ALA A 2 -26.96 21.48 20.30
CA ALA A 2 -27.06 20.11 19.78
C ALA A 2 -25.73 19.34 19.67
N ASN A 3 -25.81 18.07 20.04
CA ASN A 3 -24.86 17.00 19.76
C ASN A 3 -24.57 16.97 18.25
N VAL A 4 -23.41 17.44 17.81
CA VAL A 4 -22.96 17.30 16.41
C VAL A 4 -22.49 15.86 16.23
N GLY A 5 -23.46 14.99 16.00
CA GLY A 5 -23.25 13.63 15.56
C GLY A 5 -22.62 13.62 14.16
N ASN A 6 -21.53 12.88 14.08
CA ASN A 6 -21.01 12.15 12.92
C ASN A 6 -20.85 12.90 11.58
N THR A 7 -19.61 13.24 11.27
CA THR A 7 -19.10 13.21 9.90
C THR A 7 -18.02 12.12 9.78
N SER A 8 -18.45 11.01 9.14
CA SER A 8 -17.75 9.80 8.69
C SER A 8 -17.05 8.91 9.74
N GLY A 9 -17.86 8.07 10.40
CA GLY A 9 -17.39 6.99 11.27
C GLY A 9 -16.77 5.84 10.49
N SER A 10 -15.46 5.93 10.25
CA SER A 10 -14.64 4.76 9.93
C SER A 10 -14.05 4.26 11.25
N THR A 11 -14.20 2.98 11.58
CA THR A 11 -13.47 2.43 12.73
C THR A 11 -11.97 2.48 12.45
N ARG A 12 -11.12 2.52 13.49
CA ARG A 12 -9.65 2.40 13.33
C ARG A 12 -9.26 1.17 12.51
N PHE A 13 -10.05 0.10 12.60
CA PHE A 13 -9.90 -1.12 11.81
C PHE A 13 -10.26 -0.89 10.33
N GLU A 14 -11.35 -0.19 10.03
CA GLU A 14 -11.74 0.16 8.66
C GLU A 14 -10.74 1.11 8.00
N GLU A 15 -10.20 2.07 8.75
CA GLU A 15 -9.12 2.96 8.27
C GLU A 15 -7.87 2.16 7.91
N LEU A 16 -7.48 1.22 8.77
CA LEU A 16 -6.35 0.32 8.52
C LEU A 16 -6.61 -0.58 7.31
N CYS A 17 -7.83 -1.10 7.15
CA CYS A 17 -8.20 -1.88 5.98
C CYS A 17 -8.13 -1.05 4.70
N ARG A 18 -8.55 0.22 4.73
CA ARG A 18 -8.39 1.14 3.60
C ARG A 18 -6.93 1.41 3.29
N GLU A 19 -6.09 1.66 4.29
CA GLU A 19 -4.65 1.90 4.07
C GLU A 19 -3.97 0.68 3.43
N ILE A 20 -4.27 -0.53 3.92
CA ILE A 20 -3.79 -1.79 3.32
C ILE A 20 -4.24 -1.92 1.86
N THR A 21 -5.50 -1.62 1.57
CA THR A 21 -6.05 -1.71 0.21
C THR A 21 -5.35 -0.74 -0.74
N GLN A 22 -5.22 0.53 -0.33
CA GLN A 22 -4.54 1.56 -1.11
C GLN A 22 -3.07 1.20 -1.36
N LEU A 23 -2.37 0.70 -0.33
CA LEU A 23 -0.98 0.29 -0.46
C LEU A 23 -0.82 -0.91 -1.42
N ASN A 24 -1.76 -1.86 -1.39
CA ASN A 24 -1.79 -2.96 -2.34
C ASN A 24 -2.00 -2.48 -3.78
N ASP A 25 -2.93 -1.55 -4.02
CA ASP A 25 -3.15 -0.97 -5.34
C ASP A 25 -1.89 -0.25 -5.87
N GLU A 26 -1.21 0.51 -5.01
CA GLU A 26 0.06 1.15 -5.33
C GLU A 26 1.16 0.13 -5.67
N ILE A 27 1.24 -0.98 -4.93
CA ILE A 27 2.17 -2.08 -5.22
C ILE A 27 1.87 -2.70 -6.59
N GLN A 28 0.60 -2.98 -6.90
CA GLN A 28 0.20 -3.54 -8.19
C GLN A 28 0.50 -2.59 -9.35
N ASN A 29 0.28 -1.29 -9.17
CA ASN A 29 0.68 -0.26 -10.13
C ASN A 29 2.19 -0.27 -10.36
N LEU A 30 2.99 -0.32 -9.29
CA LEU A 30 4.44 -0.37 -9.41
C LEU A 30 4.93 -1.65 -10.07
N VAL A 31 4.32 -2.80 -9.82
CA VAL A 31 4.67 -4.05 -10.52
C VAL A 31 4.40 -3.93 -12.02
N ARG A 32 3.29 -3.30 -12.42
CA ARG A 32 3.00 -3.03 -13.84
C ARG A 32 4.02 -2.08 -14.46
N GLU A 33 4.39 -1.01 -13.75
CA GLU A 33 5.44 -0.08 -14.18
C GLU A 33 6.80 -0.77 -14.31
N ASP A 34 7.15 -1.64 -13.36
CA ASP A 34 8.43 -2.37 -13.37
C ASP A 34 8.53 -3.32 -14.57
N VAL A 35 7.43 -3.95 -14.98
CA VAL A 35 7.39 -4.78 -16.20
C VAL A 35 7.76 -3.95 -17.44
N LEU A 36 7.24 -2.73 -17.55
CA LEU A 36 7.53 -1.81 -18.66
C LEU A 36 8.98 -1.30 -18.62
N LEU A 37 9.54 -1.09 -17.43
CA LEU A 37 10.94 -0.70 -17.26
C LEU A 37 11.91 -1.83 -17.63
N ASN A 38 11.58 -3.08 -17.31
CA ASN A 38 12.40 -4.25 -17.65
C ASN A 38 12.27 -4.65 -19.13
N HIS A 39 11.12 -4.37 -19.77
CA HIS A 39 10.84 -4.68 -21.17
C HIS A 39 10.41 -3.43 -21.95
N PRO A 40 11.30 -2.44 -22.10
CA PRO A 40 10.95 -1.20 -22.80
C PRO A 40 10.68 -1.48 -24.28
N ILE A 41 9.59 -0.92 -24.80
CA ILE A 41 9.28 -0.99 -26.23
C ILE A 41 10.17 0.03 -26.96
N GLY A 42 11.17 -0.47 -27.68
CA GLY A 42 12.00 0.36 -28.58
C GLY A 42 13.19 1.07 -27.94
N GLY A 43 13.74 0.57 -26.83
CA GLY A 43 14.91 1.18 -26.19
C GLY A 43 15.73 0.23 -25.32
N ARG A 44 16.79 0.76 -24.69
CA ARG A 44 17.58 0.03 -23.68
C ARG A 44 16.96 0.27 -22.29
N PRO A 45 16.89 -0.74 -21.41
CA PRO A 45 16.39 -0.55 -20.05
C PRO A 45 17.19 0.50 -19.27
N ASP A 46 16.48 1.38 -18.56
CA ASP A 46 17.09 2.29 -17.59
C ASP A 46 17.29 1.55 -16.27
N PHE A 47 18.51 1.05 -16.07
CA PHE A 47 18.87 0.29 -14.87
C PHE A 47 18.75 1.12 -13.58
N GLY A 48 18.95 2.44 -13.63
CA GLY A 48 18.78 3.31 -12.48
C GLY A 48 17.30 3.45 -12.10
N ALA A 49 16.42 3.57 -13.10
CA ALA A 49 14.98 3.55 -12.88
C ALA A 49 14.49 2.21 -12.33
N ILE A 50 15.01 1.09 -12.86
CA ILE A 50 14.69 -0.27 -12.37
C ILE A 50 15.13 -0.45 -10.91
N GLU A 51 16.36 -0.07 -10.56
CA GLU A 51 16.83 -0.20 -9.17
C GLU A 51 15.99 0.64 -8.20
N LYS A 52 15.67 1.87 -8.60
CA LYS A 52 14.82 2.76 -7.80
C LYS A 52 13.39 2.21 -7.64
N SER A 53 12.83 1.64 -8.71
CA SER A 53 11.53 0.96 -8.70
C SER A 53 11.53 -0.24 -7.75
N LYS A 54 12.54 -1.12 -7.85
CA LYS A 54 12.72 -2.28 -6.96
C LYS A 54 12.83 -1.87 -5.49
N LYS A 55 13.61 -0.84 -5.18
CA LYS A 55 13.71 -0.31 -3.80
C LYS A 55 12.34 0.17 -3.29
N LYS A 56 11.63 0.96 -4.09
CA LYS A 56 10.29 1.46 -3.74
C LYS A 56 9.28 0.32 -3.53
N LEU A 57 9.36 -0.74 -4.35
CA LEU A 57 8.53 -1.93 -4.20
C LEU A 57 8.82 -2.67 -2.89
N THR A 58 10.10 -2.85 -2.54
CA THR A 58 10.52 -3.47 -1.27
C THR A 58 10.03 -2.66 -0.07
N ASP A 59 10.23 -1.33 -0.08
CA ASP A 59 9.81 -0.46 1.03
C ASP A 59 8.28 -0.54 1.25
N LYS A 60 7.50 -0.56 0.17
CA LYS A 60 6.04 -0.67 0.25
C LYS A 60 5.58 -2.05 0.73
N ARG A 61 6.24 -3.14 0.29
CA ARG A 61 5.94 -4.50 0.78
C ARG A 61 6.22 -4.63 2.27
N MET A 62 7.32 -4.05 2.76
CA MET A 62 7.63 -4.03 4.19
C MET A 62 6.57 -3.26 4.98
N LYS A 63 6.14 -2.09 4.47
CA LYS A 63 5.04 -1.32 5.10
C LYS A 63 3.72 -2.12 5.10
N LEU A 64 3.41 -2.83 4.02
CA LEU A 64 2.21 -3.66 3.92
C LEU A 64 2.22 -4.77 4.98
N GLU A 65 3.33 -5.47 5.12
CA GLU A 65 3.50 -6.52 6.13
C GLU A 65 3.29 -5.97 7.55
N GLU A 66 3.81 -4.78 7.85
CA GLU A 66 3.59 -4.12 9.14
C GLU A 66 2.11 -3.78 9.39
N LEU A 67 1.42 -3.25 8.38
CA LEU A 67 -0.01 -2.94 8.49
C LEU A 67 -0.87 -4.19 8.64
N GLU A 68 -0.54 -5.27 7.94
CA GLU A 68 -1.23 -6.57 8.07
C GLU A 68 -1.05 -7.16 9.47
N LYS A 69 0.16 -7.11 10.04
CA LYS A 69 0.40 -7.52 11.44
C LYS A 69 -0.42 -6.69 12.42
N ARG A 70 -0.49 -5.36 12.23
CA ARG A 70 -1.33 -4.49 13.06
C ARG A 70 -2.81 -4.86 12.95
N LYS A 71 -3.27 -5.23 11.76
CA LYS A 71 -4.66 -5.64 11.51
C LYS A 71 -4.99 -6.95 12.21
N GLU A 72 -4.05 -7.89 12.22
CA GLU A 72 -4.18 -9.17 12.92
C GLU A 72 -4.30 -8.94 14.44
N VAL A 73 -3.40 -8.15 15.04
CA VAL A 73 -3.46 -7.80 16.47
C VAL A 73 -4.80 -7.15 16.84
N MET A 74 -5.35 -6.28 15.98
CA MET A 74 -6.66 -5.65 16.21
C MET A 74 -7.84 -6.61 16.09
N LYS A 75 -7.71 -7.74 15.38
CA LYS A 75 -8.76 -8.78 15.33
C LYS A 75 -8.74 -9.66 16.58
N GLU A 76 -7.55 -9.94 17.12
CA GLU A 76 -7.37 -10.83 18.27
C GLU A 76 -7.64 -10.14 19.62
N THR A 77 -7.68 -8.81 19.64
CA THR A 77 -8.10 -8.03 20.80
C THR A 77 -9.55 -7.55 20.61
N PRO A 78 -10.56 -8.36 20.97
CA PRO A 78 -11.91 -7.84 21.09
C PRO A 78 -11.88 -6.74 22.17
N GLN A 79 -12.25 -5.52 21.78
CA GLN A 79 -12.56 -4.45 22.73
C GLN A 79 -13.76 -4.82 23.59
#